data_AF-A0A355AMH4-F1
#
_entry.id   AF-A0A355AMH4-F1
#
_cell.length_a   1.000
_cell.length_b   1.000
_cell.length_c   1.000
_cell.angle_alpha   90.00
_cell.angle_beta   90.00
_cell.angle_gamma   90.00
#
_symmetry.space_group_name_H-M   'P 1'
#
loop_
_entity.id
_entity.type
_entity.pdbx_description
1 polymer ?
#
loop_
_entity_poly.entity_id
_entity_poly.type
_entity_poly.pdbx_seq_one_letter_code
_entity_poly.pdbx_strand_id
1 'polypeptide(L)' 'MWLETLQISRGFENRLAPGMVIVLHAYLQLDHEDIGIIQGETWALTTDGLQQLVGGGDLLLETV' A
#
# COMPACT_ATOMS: atom_id res chain seq x y z
N MET A 1 4.56 -14.65 -6.77
CA MET A 1 3.66 -13.99 -7.72
C MET A 1 3.16 -12.74 -7.02
N TRP A 2 3.81 -11.60 -7.25
CA TRP A 2 3.34 -10.32 -6.72
C TRP A 2 2.21 -9.88 -7.63
N LEU A 3 1.03 -9.59 -7.06
CA LEU A 3 -0.06 -8.97 -7.82
C LEU A 3 0.49 -7.65 -8.36
N GLU A 4 0.56 -7.52 -9.69
CA GLU A 4 0.95 -6.25 -10.30
C GLU A 4 0.01 -5.19 -9.76
N THR A 5 0.59 -4.29 -8.96
CA THR A 5 -0.14 -3.21 -8.32
C THR A 5 -0.77 -2.42 -9.46
N LEU A 6 -2.11 -2.26 -9.46
CA LEU A 6 -2.74 -1.16 -10.17
C LEU A 6 -1.97 0.07 -9.72
N GLN A 7 -1.02 0.54 -10.54
CA GLN A 7 -0.11 1.60 -10.16
C GLN A 7 -0.96 2.83 -9.96
N ILE A 8 -1.34 3.12 -8.72
CA ILE A 8 -1.94 4.39 -8.34
C ILE A 8 -0.81 5.41 -8.43
N SER A 9 -0.54 5.84 -9.66
CA SER A 9 0.47 6.85 -9.96
C SER A 9 -0.22 8.20 -10.11
N ARG A 10 0.54 9.27 -9.89
CA ARG A 10 0.06 10.62 -10.17
C ARG A 10 -0.33 10.71 -11.66
N GLY A 11 -1.51 11.25 -11.95
CA GLY A 11 -2.03 11.40 -13.32
C GLY A 11 -3.01 10.32 -13.78
N PHE A 12 -3.31 9.32 -12.95
CA PHE A 12 -4.45 8.43 -13.19
C PHE A 12 -5.76 9.07 -12.74
N GLU A 13 -6.78 9.05 -13.60
CA GLU A 13 -8.11 9.61 -13.32
C GLU A 13 -9.17 8.54 -13.01
N ASN A 14 -8.78 7.26 -13.08
CA ASN A 14 -9.67 6.15 -12.79
C ASN A 14 -10.16 6.23 -11.35
N ARG A 15 -11.48 6.30 -11.18
CA ARG A 15 -12.11 6.31 -9.86
C ARG A 15 -12.15 4.90 -9.29
N LEU A 16 -11.72 4.77 -8.04
CA LEU A 16 -11.93 3.56 -7.27
C LEU A 16 -13.43 3.41 -6.97
N ALA A 17 -13.93 2.17 -7.02
CA ALA A 17 -15.32 1.83 -6.77
C ALA A 17 -15.43 0.68 -5.76
N PRO A 18 -16.55 0.59 -5.00
CA PRO A 18 -16.80 -0.55 -4.13
C PRO A 18 -16.66 -1.89 -4.87
N GLY A 19 -16.06 -2.88 -4.20
CA GLY A 19 -15.72 -4.19 -4.76
C GLY A 19 -14.29 -4.29 -5.32
N MET A 20 -13.55 -3.19 -5.41
CA MET A 20 -12.13 -3.21 -5.77
C MET A 20 -11.25 -3.58 -4.58
N VAL A 21 -10.14 -4.27 -4.88
CA VAL A 21 -9.04 -4.52 -3.95
C VAL A 21 -7.83 -3.74 -4.42
N ILE A 22 -7.21 -2.99 -3.51
CA ILE A 22 -6.02 -2.18 -3.78
C ILE A 22 -4.91 -2.54 -2.80
N VAL A 23 -3.67 -2.30 -3.22
CA VAL A 23 -2.52 -2.37 -2.34
C VAL A 23 -1.97 -0.96 -2.15
N LEU A 24 -1.85 -0.54 -0.89
CA LEU A 24 -1.27 0.74 -0.51
C LEU A 24 0.09 0.48 0.14
N HIS A 25 1.12 1.14 -0.39
CA HIS A 25 2.48 1.04 0.12
C HIS A 25 3.00 2.43 0.51
N ALA A 26 3.59 2.54 1.70
CA ALA A 26 4.48 3.63 2.07
C ALA A 26 5.92 3.16 1.85
N TYR A 27 6.73 3.98 1.19
CA TYR A 27 8.11 3.66 0.82
C TYR A 27 9.05 4.79 1.22
N LEU A 28 10.14 4.44 1.89
CA LEU A 28 11.24 5.33 2.22
C LEU A 28 12.56 4.65 1.85
N GLN A 29 13.42 5.36 1.12
CA GLN A 29 14.74 4.90 0.72
C GLN A 29 15.78 5.98 1.05
N LEU A 30 16.92 5.56 1.60
CA LEU A 30 18.11 6.37 1.82
C LEU A 30 19.18 5.88 0.84
N ASP A 31 19.16 6.42 -0.39
CA ASP A 31 19.94 5.92 -1.52
C ASP A 31 21.45 5.80 -1.26
N HIS A 32 22.00 6.72 -0.46
CA HIS A 32 23.44 6.75 -0.14
C HIS A 32 23.84 5.77 0.96
N GLU A 33 22.86 5.22 1.67
CA GLU A 33 23.08 4.36 2.83
C GLU A 33 22.70 2.90 2.54
N ASP A 34 22.18 2.60 1.33
CA ASP A 34 21.63 1.29 0.95
C ASP A 34 20.58 0.76 1.93
N ILE A 35 19.85 1.67 2.58
CA ILE A 35 18.79 1.37 3.55
C ILE A 35 17.44 1.82 3.00
N GLY A 36 16.42 0.99 3.16
CA GLY A 36 15.05 1.36 2.80
C GLY A 36 14.01 0.49 3.49
N ILE A 37 12.80 1.00 3.56
CA ILE A 37 11.63 0.31 4.10
C ILE A 37 10.45 0.46 3.15
N ILE A 38 9.70 -0.63 3.01
CA ILE A 38 8.38 -0.63 2.42
C ILE A 38 7.40 -1.21 3.43
N GLN A 39 6.35 -0.46 3.75
CA GLN A 39 5.23 -0.95 4.52
C GLN A 39 4.03 -1.02 3.60
N GLY A 40 3.36 -2.17 3.59
CA GLY A 40 2.29 -2.46 2.66
C GLY A 40 1.07 -3.09 3.28
N GLU A 41 -0.08 -2.71 2.73
CA GLU A 41 -1.36 -3.25 3.13
C GLU A 41 -2.28 -3.43 1.93
N THR A 42 -3.07 -4.50 1.98
CA THR A 42 -4.13 -4.77 1.02
C THR A 42 -5.46 -4.38 1.62
N TRP A 43 -6.20 -3.56 0.87
CA TRP A 43 -7.46 -2.97 1.28
C TRP A 43 -8.58 -3.35 0.33
N ALA A 44 -9.74 -3.71 0.87
CA ALA A 44 -11.00 -3.75 0.13
C ALA A 44 -11.67 -2.38 0.23
N LEU A 45 -12.08 -1.82 -0.90
CA LEU A 45 -13.02 -0.70 -0.92
C LEU A 45 -14.44 -1.29 -0.89
N THR A 46 -15.16 -1.08 0.20
CA THR A 46 -16.55 -1.52 0.38
C THR A 46 -17.50 -0.33 0.20
N THR A 47 -18.80 -0.57 0.33
CA THR A 47 -19.81 0.49 0.36
C THR A 47 -19.67 1.41 1.58
N ASP A 48 -19.06 0.90 2.66
CA ASP A 48 -18.96 1.59 3.95
C ASP A 48 -17.59 2.27 4.14
N GLY A 49 -16.64 2.03 3.22
CA GLY A 49 -15.31 2.63 3.25
C GLY A 49 -14.20 1.61 2.98
N LEU A 50 -13.00 1.89 3.50
CA LEU A 50 -11.85 1.00 3.37
C LEU A 50 -11.82 -0.03 4.49
N GLN A 51 -11.61 -1.29 4.13
CA GLN A 51 -11.40 -2.40 5.06
C GLN A 51 -10.05 -3.06 4.79
N GLN A 52 -9.20 -3.14 5.82
CA GLN A 52 -7.93 -3.85 5.71
C GLN A 52 -8.18 -5.36 5.62
N LEU A 53 -7.54 -6.02 4.64
CA LEU A 53 -7.62 -7.47 4.44
C LEU A 53 -6.39 -8.18 4.99
N VAL A 54 -5.21 -7.67 4.64
CA VAL A 54 -3.92 -8.23 5.07
C VAL A 54 -2.86 -7.13 5.02
N GLY A 55 -1.89 -7.18 5.92
CA GLY A 55 -0.77 -6.25 5.94
C GLY A 55 -0.18 -6.10 7.32
N GLY A 56 0.76 -5.16 7.45
CA GLY A 56 1.43 -4.86 8.71
C GLY A 56 0.50 -4.25 9.76
N GLY A 57 -0.47 -3.43 9.33
CA GLY A 57 -1.23 -2.60 10.25
C GLY A 57 -0.34 -1.53 10.87
N ASP A 58 -0.79 -1.00 12.01
CA ASP A 58 0.00 -0.08 12.82
C ASP A 58 1.18 -0.83 13.46
N LEU A 59 2.36 -0.70 12.83
CA LEU A 59 3.62 -1.26 13.33
C LEU A 59 4.59 -0.16 13.72
N LEU A 60 5.27 -0.36 14.83
CA LEU A 60 6.40 0.47 15.21
C LEU A 60 7.60 0.13 14.34
N LEU A 61 8.40 1.14 14.01
CA LEU A 61 9.71 0.92 13.42
C LEU A 61 10.65 0.32 14.48
N GLU A 62 11.08 -0.91 14.27
CA GLU A 62 12.08 -1.56 15.10
C GLU A 62 13.47 -1.39 14.46
N THR A 63 14.41 -0.83 15.22
CA THR A 63 15.83 -0.74 14.84
C THR A 63 16.61 -1.76 15.68
N VAL A 64 17.35 -2.66 15.02
CA VAL A 64 18.27 -3.62 15.67
C VAL A 64 19.64 -3.02 15.94
#